data_AF-A0A202EAC6-F1
#
_entry.id   AF-A0A202EAC6-F1
#
_cell.length_a   1.000
_cell.length_b   1.000
_cell.length_c   1.000
_cell.angle_alpha   90.00
_cell.angle_beta   90.00
_cell.angle_gamma   90.00
#
_symmetry.space_group_name_H-M   'P 1'
#
loop_
_entity.id
_entity.type
_entity.pdbx_description
1 polymer ?
#
loop_
_entity_poly.entity_id
_entity_poly.type
_entity_poly.pdbx_seq_one_letter_code
_entity_poly.pdbx_strand_id
1 'polypeptide(L)'
;MTAVGGAAAASTVVPTTTTATASESPVTVRIYPGPVPLHGWLHAGVTGMRSDWPEPYRDAMAAVEESLDRVLEYANAESRLEGLEISLERGAPVRFPLSDAPLSSEAVVPSLSTVLANFREQVRERNALSARTSHVLFCWSPLNFRVGYGGTLTPNAELGSRAGDGDNEDNSADRDEHVDGALTVANLGATEIWDSRPITRNMAIHETLHTFLSPEVADEVGGSPCDHDLGTAVRTGEDGRTMEVTPMATAYAGPDELGGGTRFHGRGCHDHGEFHRHDGLENVDEWTYTTEPSQATLEAVTRYLERTV
;
A
#
# COMPACT_ATOMS: atom_id res chain seq x y z
N MET A 1 51.02 7.14 52.30
CA MET A 1 51.17 6.91 50.86
C MET A 1 50.10 7.72 50.15
N THR A 2 50.54 8.52 49.17
CA THR A 2 49.82 9.00 47.95
C THR A 2 48.53 9.84 48.06
N ALA A 3 48.51 10.88 47.22
CA ALA A 3 47.54 11.96 47.07
C ALA A 3 46.61 11.74 45.85
N VAL A 4 45.90 12.82 45.46
CA VAL A 4 45.11 13.07 44.23
C VAL A 4 43.64 12.65 44.34
N GLY A 5 42.59 13.45 44.10
CA GLY A 5 42.44 14.72 43.38
C GLY A 5 41.48 14.56 42.18
N GLY A 6 40.36 15.29 42.16
CA GLY A 6 39.47 15.50 40.98
C GLY A 6 38.61 14.30 40.55
N ALA A 7 37.48 14.43 39.85
CA ALA A 7 36.77 15.57 39.29
C ALA A 7 35.29 15.16 39.07
N ALA A 8 34.37 16.12 39.13
CA ALA A 8 32.98 15.92 38.71
C ALA A 8 32.93 15.60 37.21
N ALA A 9 32.28 14.50 36.83
CA ALA A 9 31.90 14.23 35.44
C ALA A 9 30.43 14.61 35.27
N ALA A 10 30.21 15.76 34.65
CA ALA A 10 28.92 16.10 34.06
C ALA A 10 28.69 15.16 32.88
N SER A 11 27.63 14.35 32.93
CA SER A 11 27.15 13.59 31.77
C SER A 11 26.44 14.57 30.84
N THR A 12 27.18 15.12 29.89
CA THR A 12 26.62 15.71 28.68
C THR A 12 25.94 14.59 27.90
N VAL A 13 24.61 14.55 27.92
CA VAL A 13 23.81 13.81 26.95
C VAL A 13 24.00 14.54 25.62
N VAL A 14 24.95 14.07 24.84
CA VAL A 14 25.06 14.43 23.42
C VAL A 14 23.93 13.67 22.73
N PRO A 15 23.00 14.34 22.01
CA PRO A 15 22.09 13.63 21.14
C PRO A 15 22.97 12.89 20.13
N THR A 16 22.98 11.57 20.22
CA THR A 16 23.68 10.75 19.24
C THR A 16 22.81 10.84 18.00
N THR A 17 23.17 11.74 17.10
CA THR A 17 22.71 11.70 15.71
C THR A 17 23.38 10.47 15.11
N THR A 18 22.80 9.30 15.39
CA THR A 18 23.15 8.08 14.67
C THR A 18 22.57 8.28 13.28
N THR A 19 23.39 8.76 12.36
CA THR A 19 23.13 8.58 10.93
C THR A 19 23.11 7.07 10.73
N ALA A 20 21.91 6.49 10.74
CA ALA A 20 21.72 5.10 10.37
C ALA A 20 22.15 5.00 8.91
N THR A 21 23.35 4.48 8.68
CA THR A 21 23.71 3.96 7.36
C THR A 21 22.73 2.83 7.11
N ALA A 22 21.82 3.02 6.15
CA ALA A 22 20.85 2.01 5.74
C ALA A 22 21.57 0.66 5.65
N SER A 23 21.03 -0.35 6.33
CA SER A 23 21.55 -1.71 6.25
C SER A 23 21.62 -2.12 4.77
N GLU A 24 22.73 -2.73 4.34
CA GLU A 24 23.00 -3.20 2.96
C GLU A 24 22.03 -4.31 2.45
N SER A 25 20.87 -4.50 3.08
CA SER A 25 19.94 -5.55 2.70
C SER A 25 18.77 -4.94 1.90
N PRO A 26 18.48 -5.48 0.72
CA PRO A 26 17.42 -4.94 -0.13
C PRO A 26 16.05 -5.09 0.55
N VAL A 27 15.18 -4.11 0.30
CA VAL A 27 13.75 -4.21 0.59
C VAL A 27 13.10 -4.96 -0.57
N THR A 28 12.29 -5.97 -0.28
CA THR A 28 11.64 -6.76 -1.33
C THR A 28 10.14 -6.49 -1.37
N VAL A 29 9.61 -6.15 -2.53
CA VAL A 29 8.17 -6.15 -2.79
C VAL A 29 7.86 -7.38 -3.61
N ARG A 30 6.97 -8.25 -3.12
CA ARG A 30 6.56 -9.46 -3.85
C ARG A 30 5.09 -9.37 -4.25
N ILE A 31 4.84 -9.40 -5.56
CA ILE A 31 3.50 -9.33 -6.14
C ILE A 31 2.98 -10.72 -6.50
N TYR A 32 1.88 -11.11 -5.89
CA TYR A 32 1.22 -12.40 -6.06
C TYR A 32 -0.01 -12.25 -6.95
N PRO A 33 -0.17 -13.09 -7.99
CA PRO A 33 -1.39 -13.10 -8.76
C PRO A 33 -2.47 -13.93 -8.06
N GLY A 34 -3.64 -13.33 -7.88
CA GLY A 34 -4.86 -14.03 -7.53
C GLY A 34 -5.48 -14.77 -8.73
N PRO A 35 -6.53 -15.55 -8.50
CA PRO A 35 -7.25 -16.24 -9.57
C PRO A 35 -7.95 -15.22 -10.46
N VAL A 36 -7.92 -15.46 -11.77
CA VAL A 36 -8.59 -14.64 -12.77
C VAL A 36 -9.72 -15.45 -13.41
N PRO A 37 -11.00 -15.06 -13.24
CA PRO A 37 -12.13 -15.73 -13.87
C PRO A 37 -12.09 -15.59 -15.40
N LEU A 38 -12.76 -16.50 -16.10
CA LEU A 38 -12.76 -16.55 -17.57
C LEU A 38 -13.19 -15.24 -18.22
N HIS A 39 -14.20 -14.55 -17.67
CA HIS A 39 -14.63 -13.25 -18.20
C HIS A 39 -13.54 -12.18 -18.07
N GLY A 40 -12.68 -12.27 -17.06
CA GLY A 40 -11.54 -11.40 -16.88
C GLY A 40 -10.46 -11.62 -17.96
N TRP A 41 -10.19 -12.88 -18.28
CA TRP A 41 -9.31 -13.23 -19.40
C TRP A 41 -9.88 -12.79 -20.75
N LEU A 42 -11.19 -12.91 -20.94
CA LEU A 42 -11.85 -12.40 -22.15
C LEU A 42 -11.77 -10.88 -22.24
N HIS A 43 -11.96 -10.17 -21.11
CA HIS A 43 -11.82 -8.72 -21.02
C HIS A 43 -10.39 -8.25 -21.35
N ALA A 44 -9.38 -8.98 -20.86
CA ALA A 44 -7.96 -8.70 -21.14
C ALA A 44 -7.50 -9.12 -22.56
N GLY A 45 -8.39 -9.69 -23.39
CA GLY A 45 -8.09 -10.10 -24.76
C GLY A 45 -7.39 -11.46 -24.90
N VAL A 46 -7.64 -12.14 -26.01
CA VAL A 46 -7.15 -13.51 -26.31
C VAL A 46 -5.62 -13.59 -26.37
N THR A 47 -4.94 -12.50 -26.70
CA THR A 47 -3.46 -12.40 -26.66
C THR A 47 -2.92 -12.53 -25.23
N GLY A 48 -3.69 -12.05 -24.24
CA GLY A 48 -3.37 -12.16 -22.81
C GLY A 48 -3.39 -13.61 -22.30
N MET A 49 -4.26 -14.47 -22.85
CA MET A 49 -4.40 -15.88 -22.42
C MET A 49 -3.16 -16.75 -22.66
N ARG A 50 -2.22 -16.32 -23.50
CA ARG A 50 -0.94 -17.01 -23.72
C ARG A 50 0.17 -16.58 -22.76
N SER A 51 -0.07 -15.52 -22.00
CA SER A 51 0.88 -14.98 -21.02
C SER A 51 0.53 -15.51 -19.63
N ASP A 52 1.52 -15.61 -18.75
CA ASP A 52 1.29 -16.14 -17.40
C ASP A 52 0.39 -15.21 -16.54
N TRP A 53 0.21 -13.95 -16.93
CA TRP A 53 -0.67 -12.93 -16.32
C TRP A 53 -1.51 -12.24 -17.39
N PRO A 54 -2.74 -11.78 -17.07
CA PRO A 54 -3.50 -10.91 -17.96
C PRO A 54 -2.85 -9.52 -18.06
N GLU A 55 -3.17 -8.76 -19.11
CA GLU A 55 -2.56 -7.44 -19.36
C GLU A 55 -2.69 -6.44 -18.18
N PRO A 56 -3.86 -6.30 -17.50
CA PRO A 56 -3.97 -5.42 -16.33
C PRO A 56 -2.96 -5.70 -15.23
N TYR A 57 -2.63 -6.97 -14.98
CA TYR A 57 -1.68 -7.34 -13.92
C TYR A 57 -0.25 -6.94 -14.30
N ARG A 58 0.10 -7.06 -15.58
CA ARG A 58 1.43 -6.66 -16.06
C ARG A 58 1.59 -5.14 -16.01
N ASP A 59 0.58 -4.42 -16.48
CA ASP A 59 0.56 -2.95 -16.43
C ASP A 59 0.62 -2.44 -14.98
N ALA A 60 -0.12 -3.06 -14.08
CA ALA A 60 -0.11 -2.73 -12.67
C ALA A 60 1.27 -2.99 -12.03
N MET A 61 1.92 -4.12 -12.33
CA MET A 61 3.26 -4.41 -11.82
C MET A 61 4.30 -3.43 -12.37
N ALA A 62 4.24 -3.11 -13.66
CA ALA A 62 5.14 -2.11 -14.26
C ALA A 62 4.93 -0.71 -13.64
N ALA A 63 3.68 -0.32 -13.35
CA ALA A 63 3.39 0.94 -12.68
C ALA A 63 3.91 0.98 -11.24
N VAL A 64 3.83 -0.14 -10.51
CA VAL A 64 4.44 -0.29 -9.18
C VAL A 64 5.97 -0.17 -9.25
N GLU A 65 6.60 -0.85 -10.20
CA GLU A 65 8.05 -0.79 -10.43
C GLU A 65 8.50 0.66 -10.68
N GLU A 66 7.87 1.35 -11.64
CA GLU A 66 8.17 2.75 -11.95
C GLU A 66 7.96 3.66 -10.74
N SER A 67 6.90 3.46 -9.96
CA SER A 67 6.66 4.26 -8.75
C SER A 67 7.72 4.03 -7.67
N LEU A 68 8.24 2.81 -7.51
CA LEU A 68 9.31 2.52 -6.56
C LEU A 68 10.64 3.11 -7.04
N ASP A 69 10.90 3.11 -8.35
CA ASP A 69 12.04 3.82 -8.93
C ASP A 69 11.96 5.32 -8.63
N ARG A 70 10.76 5.94 -8.73
CA ARG A 70 10.59 7.36 -8.35
C ARG A 70 10.90 7.64 -6.88
N VAL A 71 10.57 6.72 -5.97
CA VAL A 71 10.94 6.82 -4.55
C VAL A 71 12.45 6.79 -4.38
N LEU A 72 13.14 5.87 -5.06
CA LEU A 72 14.60 5.78 -5.02
C LEU A 72 15.27 7.00 -5.65
N GLU A 73 14.77 7.49 -6.78
CA GLU A 73 15.23 8.73 -7.43
C GLU A 73 15.11 9.92 -6.48
N TYR A 74 13.97 10.06 -5.80
CA TYR A 74 13.74 11.11 -4.82
C TYR A 74 14.70 11.02 -3.62
N ALA A 75 14.82 9.84 -3.00
CA ALA A 75 15.71 9.64 -1.86
C ALA A 75 17.17 9.97 -2.21
N ASN A 76 17.64 9.51 -3.38
CA ASN A 76 18.98 9.80 -3.87
C ASN A 76 19.19 11.29 -4.16
N ALA A 77 18.19 11.97 -4.74
CA ALA A 77 18.27 13.41 -4.99
C ALA A 77 18.41 14.22 -3.68
N GLU A 78 17.79 13.74 -2.59
CA GLU A 78 17.89 14.32 -1.25
C GLU A 78 19.11 13.80 -0.45
N SER A 79 20.00 13.00 -1.06
CA SER A 79 21.16 12.39 -0.39
C SER A 79 20.78 11.55 0.85
N ARG A 80 19.65 10.83 0.76
CA ARG A 80 19.09 9.96 1.79
C ARG A 80 19.05 8.53 1.28
N LEU A 81 19.14 7.57 2.20
CA LEU A 81 19.07 6.13 1.88
C LEU A 81 20.08 5.70 0.79
N GLU A 82 21.30 6.27 0.82
CA GLU A 82 22.34 5.95 -0.16
C GLU A 82 22.60 4.43 -0.22
N GLY A 83 22.49 3.86 -1.42
CA GLY A 83 22.71 2.42 -1.64
C GLY A 83 21.52 1.53 -1.26
N LEU A 84 20.35 2.09 -0.89
CA LEU A 84 19.13 1.33 -0.74
C LEU A 84 18.70 0.75 -2.10
N GLU A 85 18.44 -0.55 -2.13
CA GLU A 85 17.85 -1.24 -3.26
C GLU A 85 16.45 -1.74 -2.90
N ILE A 86 15.48 -1.49 -3.77
CA ILE A 86 14.14 -2.08 -3.69
C ILE A 86 14.00 -3.08 -4.85
N SER A 87 13.84 -4.35 -4.52
CA SER A 87 13.65 -5.42 -5.51
C SER A 87 12.17 -5.73 -5.67
N LEU A 88 11.65 -5.72 -6.90
CA LEU A 88 10.30 -6.17 -7.22
C LEU A 88 10.32 -7.62 -7.72
N GLU A 89 9.63 -8.51 -7.01
CA GLU A 89 9.56 -9.93 -7.32
C GLU A 89 8.15 -10.38 -7.68
N ARG A 90 8.08 -11.37 -8.56
CA ARG A 90 6.83 -12.07 -8.86
C ARG A 90 6.67 -13.28 -7.92
N GLY A 91 5.63 -13.25 -7.11
CA GLY A 91 5.22 -14.35 -6.24
C GLY A 91 4.49 -15.47 -6.97
N ALA A 92 4.44 -16.65 -6.34
CA ALA A 92 3.65 -17.78 -6.83
C ALA A 92 2.14 -17.47 -6.72
N PRO A 93 1.29 -18.01 -7.60
CA PRO A 93 -0.15 -17.72 -7.55
C PRO A 93 -0.80 -18.07 -6.21
N VAL A 94 -1.63 -17.15 -5.72
CA VAL A 94 -2.47 -17.34 -4.54
C VAL A 94 -3.77 -17.98 -4.99
N ARG A 95 -4.17 -19.07 -4.33
CA ARG A 95 -5.40 -19.81 -4.65
C ARG A 95 -6.47 -19.47 -3.63
N PHE A 96 -7.73 -19.39 -4.03
CA PHE A 96 -8.83 -19.33 -3.06
C PHE A 96 -9.49 -20.71 -2.99
N PRO A 97 -9.72 -21.27 -1.80
CA PRO A 97 -10.44 -22.53 -1.66
C PRO A 97 -11.78 -22.43 -2.40
N LEU A 98 -12.10 -23.43 -3.22
CA LEU A 98 -13.41 -23.49 -3.91
C LEU A 98 -14.57 -23.55 -2.91
N SER A 99 -14.32 -23.95 -1.66
CA SER A 99 -15.28 -23.92 -0.55
C SER A 99 -15.63 -22.51 -0.05
N ASP A 100 -14.77 -21.53 -0.33
CA ASP A 100 -15.00 -20.13 0.05
C ASP A 100 -15.66 -19.32 -1.07
N ALA A 101 -15.83 -19.94 -2.25
CA ALA A 101 -16.65 -19.41 -3.32
C ALA A 101 -18.11 -19.78 -3.05
N PRO A 102 -19.00 -18.81 -2.76
CA PRO A 102 -20.37 -19.15 -2.41
C PRO A 102 -21.12 -19.71 -3.63
N LEU A 103 -21.86 -20.80 -3.41
CA LEU A 103 -22.61 -21.56 -4.43
C LEU A 103 -23.89 -20.84 -4.92
N SER A 104 -24.08 -19.55 -4.63
CA SER A 104 -25.31 -18.80 -4.90
C SER A 104 -25.04 -17.58 -5.79
N SER A 105 -25.93 -17.36 -6.77
CA SER A 105 -25.95 -16.18 -7.64
C SER A 105 -26.26 -14.86 -6.92
N GLU A 106 -26.65 -14.91 -5.65
CA GLU A 106 -26.94 -13.75 -4.79
C GLU A 106 -25.91 -13.55 -3.66
N ALA A 107 -24.88 -14.40 -3.57
CA ALA A 107 -23.96 -14.36 -2.45
C ALA A 107 -22.85 -13.32 -2.63
N VAL A 108 -22.70 -12.48 -1.61
CA VAL A 108 -21.60 -11.53 -1.45
C VAL A 108 -20.28 -12.31 -1.34
N VAL A 109 -19.51 -12.27 -2.43
CA VAL A 109 -18.18 -12.87 -2.63
C VAL A 109 -17.14 -12.05 -1.82
N PRO A 110 -16.05 -12.65 -1.32
CA PRO A 110 -15.57 -12.52 0.06
C PRO A 110 -15.27 -11.08 0.50
N SER A 111 -15.44 -10.80 1.79
CA SER A 111 -14.97 -9.54 2.38
C SER A 111 -13.46 -9.40 2.24
N LEU A 112 -12.97 -8.17 2.21
CA LEU A 112 -11.53 -7.86 2.19
C LEU A 112 -10.78 -8.57 3.32
N SER A 113 -11.36 -8.64 4.52
CA SER A 113 -10.79 -9.36 5.66
C SER A 113 -10.53 -10.84 5.39
N THR A 114 -11.48 -11.54 4.74
CA THR A 114 -11.33 -12.95 4.37
C THR A 114 -10.25 -13.13 3.32
N VAL A 115 -10.17 -12.20 2.36
CA VAL A 115 -9.14 -12.22 1.31
C VAL A 115 -7.75 -12.05 1.91
N LEU A 116 -7.57 -11.06 2.78
CA LEU A 116 -6.32 -10.79 3.47
C LEU A 116 -5.92 -11.93 4.40
N ALA A 117 -6.86 -12.54 5.12
CA ALA A 117 -6.60 -13.69 5.99
C ALA A 117 -6.06 -14.89 5.19
N ASN A 118 -6.75 -15.30 4.11
CA ASN A 118 -6.29 -16.39 3.25
C ASN A 118 -4.94 -16.07 2.58
N PHE A 119 -4.73 -14.81 2.18
CA PHE A 119 -3.45 -14.40 1.61
C PHE A 119 -2.32 -14.55 2.62
N ARG A 120 -2.51 -14.05 3.86
CA ARG A 120 -1.54 -14.17 4.95
C ARG A 120 -1.20 -15.62 5.26
N GLU A 121 -2.21 -16.49 5.36
CA GLU A 121 -1.98 -17.93 5.62
C GLU A 121 -1.08 -18.55 4.54
N GLN A 122 -1.37 -18.28 3.26
CA GLN A 122 -0.56 -18.83 2.18
C GLN A 122 0.86 -18.23 2.09
N VAL A 123 1.06 -16.96 2.45
CA VAL A 123 2.41 -16.39 2.54
C VAL A 123 3.17 -17.01 3.72
N ARG A 124 2.50 -17.22 4.85
CA ARG A 124 3.06 -17.89 6.04
C ARG A 124 3.45 -19.33 5.75
N GLU A 125 2.61 -20.11 5.08
CA GLU A 125 2.91 -21.50 4.67
C GLU A 125 4.16 -21.62 3.80
N ARG A 126 4.53 -20.53 3.10
CA ARG A 126 5.74 -20.46 2.26
C ARG A 126 6.98 -19.98 3.02
N ASN A 127 6.88 -19.74 4.33
CA ASN A 127 7.92 -19.12 5.16
C ASN A 127 8.49 -17.84 4.53
N ALA A 128 7.60 -17.05 3.90
CA ALA A 128 7.96 -15.86 3.13
C ALA A 128 7.72 -14.55 3.90
N LEU A 129 7.16 -14.62 5.11
CA LEU A 129 6.97 -13.46 5.98
C LEU A 129 8.32 -13.05 6.57
N SER A 130 8.80 -11.89 6.15
CA SER A 130 10.02 -11.25 6.62
C SER A 130 9.70 -9.77 6.77
N ALA A 131 10.20 -9.13 7.83
CA ALA A 131 9.96 -7.71 8.10
C ALA A 131 10.39 -6.79 6.94
N ARG A 132 11.35 -7.23 6.12
CA ARG A 132 11.86 -6.50 4.94
C ARG A 132 11.14 -6.84 3.63
N THR A 133 10.02 -7.57 3.72
CA THR A 133 9.25 -7.97 2.54
C THR A 133 7.81 -7.49 2.63
N SER A 134 7.40 -6.67 1.66
CA SER A 134 6.01 -6.31 1.44
C SER A 134 5.36 -7.28 0.46
N HIS A 135 4.19 -7.81 0.80
CA HIS A 135 3.46 -8.79 -0.01
C HIS A 135 2.19 -8.15 -0.58
N VAL A 136 2.09 -8.10 -1.91
CA VAL A 136 0.97 -7.47 -2.62
C VAL A 136 0.18 -8.54 -3.36
N LEU A 137 -1.10 -8.70 -3.08
CA LEU A 137 -1.98 -9.59 -3.85
C LEU A 137 -2.73 -8.78 -4.90
N PHE A 138 -2.48 -9.05 -6.18
CA PHE A 138 -3.33 -8.59 -7.27
C PHE A 138 -4.55 -9.52 -7.36
N CYS A 139 -5.72 -9.00 -7.03
CA CYS A 139 -6.96 -9.76 -7.00
C CYS A 139 -7.83 -9.45 -8.22
N TRP A 140 -8.40 -10.49 -8.83
CA TRP A 140 -9.43 -10.38 -9.86
C TRP A 140 -10.71 -11.00 -9.35
N SER A 141 -11.39 -10.30 -8.47
CA SER A 141 -12.68 -10.72 -7.95
C SER A 141 -13.45 -9.47 -7.56
N PRO A 142 -14.79 -9.43 -7.71
CA PRO A 142 -15.52 -8.34 -7.13
C PRO A 142 -15.36 -8.45 -5.61
N LEU A 143 -14.42 -7.69 -5.02
CA LEU A 143 -14.65 -7.19 -3.68
C LEU A 143 -15.92 -6.38 -3.78
N ASN A 144 -16.83 -6.64 -2.84
CA ASN A 144 -18.12 -5.98 -2.75
C ASN A 144 -17.98 -4.48 -3.06
N PHE A 145 -18.92 -3.88 -3.82
CA PHE A 145 -18.96 -2.43 -4.05
C PHE A 145 -18.91 -1.61 -2.75
N ARG A 146 -19.28 -2.22 -1.63
CA ARG A 146 -19.20 -1.63 -0.28
C ARG A 146 -17.80 -1.72 0.37
N VAL A 147 -16.90 -2.50 -0.21
CA VAL A 147 -15.55 -2.82 0.28
C VAL A 147 -14.46 -2.18 -0.59
N GLY A 148 -14.75 -1.83 -1.85
CA GLY A 148 -13.93 -0.92 -2.65
C GLY A 148 -12.76 -1.58 -3.40
N TYR A 149 -11.67 -0.82 -3.57
CA TYR A 149 -10.55 -1.13 -4.46
C TYR A 149 -9.40 -1.93 -3.85
N GLY A 150 -9.44 -2.23 -2.55
CA GLY A 150 -8.37 -2.95 -1.90
C GLY A 150 -8.31 -2.70 -0.41
N GLY A 151 -7.17 -3.05 0.18
CA GLY A 151 -6.79 -2.59 1.50
C GLY A 151 -5.58 -3.32 2.06
N THR A 152 -4.97 -2.68 3.03
CA THR A 152 -3.68 -3.07 3.59
C THR A 152 -3.81 -3.56 5.03
N LEU A 153 -3.20 -4.71 5.34
CA LEU A 153 -2.81 -5.06 6.70
C LEU A 153 -1.40 -4.52 6.91
N THR A 154 -1.30 -3.42 7.66
CA THR A 154 0.01 -2.98 8.14
C THR A 154 0.64 -4.08 9.01
N PRO A 155 1.98 -4.20 9.07
CA PRO A 155 2.67 -5.13 9.97
C PRO A 155 2.19 -5.04 11.43
N ASN A 156 1.69 -3.86 11.82
CA ASN A 156 1.19 -3.54 13.16
C ASN A 156 -0.33 -3.72 13.32
N ALA A 157 -1.05 -4.18 12.29
CA ALA A 157 -2.47 -4.47 12.38
C ALA A 157 -2.66 -5.82 13.09
N GLU A 158 -2.71 -5.78 14.43
CA GLU A 158 -3.23 -6.88 15.22
C GLU A 158 -4.64 -7.26 14.72
N LEU A 159 -4.75 -8.40 14.06
CA LEU A 159 -6.03 -9.06 13.82
C LEU A 159 -5.95 -10.48 14.36
N GLY A 160 -6.49 -10.63 15.57
CA GLY A 160 -6.83 -11.92 16.16
C GLY A 160 -6.06 -12.32 17.40
N SER A 161 -5.96 -11.44 18.42
CA SER A 161 -5.88 -11.93 19.81
C SER A 161 -7.17 -12.72 20.09
N ARG A 162 -7.06 -14.03 19.85
CA ARG A 162 -7.91 -15.12 20.31
C ARG A 162 -8.89 -14.69 21.42
N ALA A 163 -10.14 -14.40 21.06
CA ALA A 163 -11.25 -14.49 22.00
C ALA A 163 -11.54 -15.98 22.25
N GLY A 164 -10.58 -16.65 22.88
CA GLY A 164 -10.78 -17.90 23.58
C GLY A 164 -11.17 -17.52 24.99
N ASP A 165 -12.47 -17.40 25.21
CA ASP A 165 -13.05 -17.45 26.55
C ASP A 165 -12.66 -18.82 27.14
N GLY A 166 -11.81 -18.82 28.16
CA GLY A 166 -11.26 -20.05 28.72
C GLY A 166 -9.96 -19.81 29.47
N ASP A 167 -10.11 -19.35 30.71
CA ASP A 167 -9.11 -19.32 31.77
C ASP A 167 -7.96 -20.33 31.59
N ASN A 168 -6.76 -19.82 31.34
CA ASN A 168 -5.55 -20.43 31.84
C ASN A 168 -4.45 -19.36 31.92
N GLU A 169 -4.24 -18.91 33.15
CA GLU A 169 -2.96 -18.37 33.61
C GLU A 169 -1.88 -19.43 33.34
N ASP A 170 -1.10 -19.27 32.27
CA ASP A 170 0.25 -19.83 32.27
C ASP A 170 1.21 -19.02 31.42
N ASN A 171 2.42 -18.92 31.94
CA ASN A 171 3.51 -18.06 31.51
C ASN A 171 4.10 -18.50 30.16
N SER A 172 4.33 -17.52 29.29
CA SER A 172 5.50 -17.56 28.40
C SER A 172 5.92 -16.14 28.02
N ALA A 173 6.82 -15.58 28.83
CA ALA A 173 7.76 -14.55 28.40
C ALA A 173 8.72 -15.19 27.39
N ASP A 174 8.28 -15.24 26.12
CA ASP A 174 9.05 -15.55 24.90
C ASP A 174 8.09 -15.44 23.69
N ARG A 175 7.32 -14.33 23.62
CA ARG A 175 6.75 -13.93 22.32
C ARG A 175 7.84 -13.19 21.58
N ASP A 176 8.68 -13.97 20.91
CA ASP A 176 9.53 -13.50 19.83
C ASP A 176 8.61 -12.68 18.89
N GLU A 177 8.81 -11.36 18.92
CA GLU A 177 7.97 -10.36 18.26
C GLU A 177 8.23 -10.45 16.76
N HIS A 178 7.71 -11.50 16.13
CA HIS A 178 7.80 -11.70 14.69
C HIS A 178 6.97 -10.61 14.03
N VAL A 179 7.61 -9.51 13.66
CA VAL A 179 7.04 -8.51 12.77
C VAL A 179 6.86 -9.21 11.42
N ASP A 180 5.66 -9.75 11.20
CA ASP A 180 5.26 -10.31 9.91
C ASP A 180 5.37 -9.19 8.86
N GLY A 181 5.94 -9.48 7.68
CA GLY A 181 6.03 -8.52 6.58
C GLY A 181 4.65 -7.93 6.20
N ALA A 182 4.62 -6.69 5.72
CA ALA A 182 3.38 -5.99 5.37
C ALA A 182 2.60 -6.75 4.28
N LEU A 183 1.27 -6.77 4.36
CA LEU A 183 0.43 -7.42 3.35
C LEU A 183 -0.66 -6.47 2.84
N THR A 184 -0.87 -6.45 1.54
CA THR A 184 -1.93 -5.65 0.92
C THR A 184 -2.62 -6.39 -0.22
N VAL A 185 -3.83 -5.96 -0.56
CA VAL A 185 -4.61 -6.46 -1.69
C VAL A 185 -4.98 -5.29 -2.58
N ALA A 186 -4.59 -5.36 -3.86
CA ALA A 186 -5.08 -4.46 -4.91
C ALA A 186 -6.14 -5.18 -5.75
N ASN A 187 -7.37 -4.67 -5.74
CA ASN A 187 -8.48 -5.23 -6.51
C ASN A 187 -8.53 -4.66 -7.93
N LEU A 188 -7.60 -5.13 -8.75
CA LEU A 188 -7.49 -4.74 -10.16
C LEU A 188 -8.72 -5.15 -10.96
N GLY A 189 -9.42 -6.22 -10.56
CA GLY A 189 -10.66 -6.62 -11.22
C GLY A 189 -11.78 -5.57 -11.08
N ALA A 190 -11.89 -4.91 -9.92
CA ALA A 190 -12.89 -3.86 -9.74
C ALA A 190 -12.58 -2.63 -10.58
N THR A 191 -11.35 -2.12 -10.54
CA THR A 191 -10.97 -0.95 -11.34
C THR A 191 -11.07 -1.21 -12.84
N GLU A 192 -10.74 -2.42 -13.31
CA GLU A 192 -10.87 -2.77 -14.73
C GLU A 192 -12.32 -2.89 -15.20
N ILE A 193 -13.23 -3.34 -14.35
CA ILE A 193 -14.64 -3.54 -14.71
C ILE A 193 -15.44 -2.25 -14.59
N TRP A 194 -15.19 -1.48 -13.52
CA TRP A 194 -16.02 -0.35 -13.14
C TRP A 194 -15.45 1.00 -13.53
N ASP A 195 -14.14 1.06 -13.78
CA ASP A 195 -13.40 2.29 -14.02
C ASP A 195 -12.55 2.20 -15.30
N SER A 196 -11.24 2.36 -15.19
CA SER A 196 -10.32 2.43 -16.32
C SER A 196 -8.92 1.95 -15.96
N ARG A 197 -8.13 1.62 -16.99
CA ARG A 197 -6.74 1.17 -16.84
C ARG A 197 -5.84 2.14 -16.05
N PRO A 198 -5.92 3.48 -16.24
CA PRO A 198 -5.17 4.40 -15.40
C PRO A 198 -5.49 4.26 -13.90
N ILE A 199 -6.77 4.10 -13.54
CA ILE A 199 -7.19 3.88 -12.14
C ILE A 199 -6.66 2.53 -11.64
N THR A 200 -6.66 1.49 -12.46
CA THR A 200 -6.05 0.19 -12.11
C THR A 200 -4.56 0.31 -11.76
N ARG A 201 -3.80 1.10 -12.54
CA ARG A 201 -2.38 1.34 -12.26
C ARG A 201 -2.20 2.12 -10.96
N ASN A 202 -2.99 3.18 -10.76
CA ASN A 202 -2.93 3.98 -9.55
C ASN A 202 -3.31 3.18 -8.31
N MET A 203 -4.34 2.34 -8.35
CA MET A 203 -4.70 1.51 -7.21
C MET A 203 -3.66 0.43 -6.89
N ALA A 204 -2.94 -0.09 -7.90
CA ALA A 204 -1.82 -0.99 -7.65
C ALA A 204 -0.67 -0.28 -6.91
N ILE A 205 -0.35 0.95 -7.32
CA ILE A 205 0.64 1.80 -6.65
C ILE A 205 0.18 2.15 -5.23
N HIS A 206 -1.04 2.67 -5.10
CA HIS A 206 -1.68 3.07 -3.85
C HIS A 206 -1.60 1.98 -2.78
N GLU A 207 -2.08 0.79 -3.10
CA GLU A 207 -2.09 -0.34 -2.17
C GLU A 207 -0.67 -0.82 -1.84
N THR A 208 0.25 -0.76 -2.80
CA THR A 208 1.67 -1.08 -2.54
C THR A 208 2.30 -0.05 -1.61
N LEU A 209 2.10 1.25 -1.84
CA LEU A 209 2.71 2.32 -1.05
C LEU A 209 2.15 2.39 0.37
N HIS A 210 0.91 1.97 0.63
CA HIS A 210 0.40 1.78 1.99
C HIS A 210 1.29 0.85 2.84
N THR A 211 2.01 -0.09 2.23
CA THR A 211 2.95 -0.95 2.96
C THR A 211 4.22 -0.22 3.42
N PHE A 212 4.44 0.99 2.93
CA PHE A 212 5.58 1.87 3.24
C PHE A 212 5.15 3.20 3.87
N LEU A 213 3.97 3.23 4.49
CA LEU A 213 3.42 4.40 5.15
C LEU A 213 2.96 4.04 6.56
N SER A 214 3.03 5.02 7.45
CA SER A 214 2.50 4.90 8.81
C SER A 214 1.77 6.19 9.16
N PRO A 215 0.74 6.14 10.04
CA PRO A 215 0.02 7.34 10.45
C PRO A 215 0.93 8.43 11.03
N GLU A 216 1.97 8.05 11.76
CA GLU A 216 2.94 9.00 12.34
C GLU A 216 3.72 9.75 11.25
N VAL A 217 4.20 9.04 10.23
CA VAL A 217 4.94 9.66 9.12
C VAL A 217 4.01 10.49 8.24
N ALA A 218 2.78 10.03 8.03
CA ALA A 218 1.77 10.81 7.31
C ALA A 218 1.48 12.14 8.03
N ASP A 219 1.32 12.12 9.36
CA ASP A 219 1.08 13.33 10.16
C ASP A 219 2.25 14.31 10.11
N GLU A 220 3.49 13.81 10.19
CA GLU A 220 4.68 14.66 10.08
C GLU A 220 4.84 15.37 8.74
N VAL A 221 4.41 14.74 7.65
CA VAL A 221 4.62 15.24 6.27
C VAL A 221 3.39 16.00 5.76
N GLY A 222 2.21 15.44 5.97
CA GLY A 222 0.93 15.95 5.47
C GLY A 222 0.14 16.77 6.49
N GLY A 223 0.48 16.71 7.79
CA GLY A 223 -0.29 17.35 8.87
C GLY A 223 -1.58 16.62 9.24
N SER A 224 -1.74 15.37 8.77
CA SER A 224 -2.86 14.47 9.05
C SER A 224 -2.35 13.04 9.17
N PRO A 225 -2.87 12.22 10.11
CA PRO A 225 -2.49 10.82 10.24
C PRO A 225 -3.01 9.92 9.10
N CYS A 226 -3.80 10.47 8.18
CA CYS A 226 -4.32 9.76 7.02
C CYS A 226 -3.31 9.85 5.86
N ASP A 227 -2.78 8.71 5.44
CA ASP A 227 -1.79 8.63 4.35
C ASP A 227 -2.36 8.94 2.95
N HIS A 228 -3.67 8.79 2.77
CA HIS A 228 -4.36 9.25 1.55
C HIS A 228 -4.21 10.76 1.34
N ASP A 229 -4.12 11.53 2.42
CA ASP A 229 -3.99 13.00 2.40
C ASP A 229 -2.62 13.43 1.85
N LEU A 230 -1.64 12.52 1.75
CA LEU A 230 -0.38 12.80 1.05
C LEU A 230 -0.58 12.95 -0.46
N GLY A 231 -1.70 12.44 -1.00
CA GLY A 231 -2.07 12.60 -2.39
C GLY A 231 -2.36 14.05 -2.80
N THR A 232 -2.43 14.26 -4.11
CA THR A 232 -2.83 15.53 -4.71
C THR A 232 -3.90 15.31 -5.78
N ALA A 233 -4.82 16.27 -5.85
CA ALA A 233 -5.80 16.44 -6.91
C ALA A 233 -5.76 17.91 -7.36
N VAL A 234 -5.14 18.15 -8.52
CA VAL A 234 -4.88 19.51 -9.01
C VAL A 234 -5.54 19.76 -10.36
N ARG A 235 -6.01 20.99 -10.57
CA ARG A 235 -6.57 21.37 -11.86
C ARG A 235 -5.45 21.57 -12.87
N THR A 236 -5.62 20.97 -14.04
CA THR A 236 -4.69 21.07 -15.17
C THR A 236 -5.44 21.53 -16.42
N GLY A 237 -4.68 21.75 -17.50
CA GLY A 237 -5.22 22.32 -18.75
C GLY A 237 -5.40 23.84 -18.71
N GLU A 238 -5.49 24.45 -19.89
CA GLU A 238 -5.63 25.91 -20.01
C GLU A 238 -6.98 26.42 -19.50
N ASP A 239 -8.01 25.57 -19.51
CA ASP A 239 -9.36 25.89 -19.04
C ASP A 239 -9.59 25.52 -17.57
N GLY A 240 -8.64 24.81 -16.93
CA GLY A 240 -8.73 24.38 -15.54
C GLY A 240 -9.88 23.42 -15.27
N ARG A 241 -10.33 22.67 -16.28
CA ARG A 241 -11.51 21.78 -16.19
C ARG A 241 -11.17 20.31 -15.97
N THR A 242 -9.90 19.96 -16.15
CA THR A 242 -9.39 18.61 -15.91
C THR A 242 -8.77 18.54 -14.52
N MET A 243 -9.17 17.55 -13.73
CA MET A 243 -8.52 17.22 -12.46
C MET A 243 -7.49 16.11 -12.69
N GLU A 244 -6.22 16.41 -12.44
CA GLU A 244 -5.15 15.41 -12.42
C GLU A 244 -4.95 14.88 -11.00
N VAL A 245 -5.02 13.55 -10.86
CA VAL A 245 -5.04 12.86 -9.57
C VAL A 245 -3.86 11.88 -9.47
N THR A 246 -3.16 11.95 -8.34
CA THR A 246 -2.03 11.05 -8.00
C THR A 246 -2.53 9.74 -7.37
N PRO A 247 -1.67 8.70 -7.24
CA PRO A 247 -2.10 7.39 -6.74
C PRO A 247 -2.79 7.44 -5.37
N MET A 248 -2.23 8.12 -4.37
CA MET A 248 -2.80 8.18 -3.00
C MET A 248 -4.15 8.89 -2.93
N ALA A 249 -4.45 9.81 -3.86
CA ALA A 249 -5.72 10.53 -3.91
C ALA A 249 -6.80 9.85 -4.80
N THR A 250 -6.45 8.79 -5.53
CA THR A 250 -7.27 8.26 -6.65
C THR A 250 -8.71 7.91 -6.25
N ALA A 251 -8.92 7.21 -5.13
CA ALA A 251 -10.25 6.83 -4.67
C ALA A 251 -10.98 7.90 -3.83
N TYR A 252 -10.36 9.07 -3.62
CA TYR A 252 -10.77 10.04 -2.61
C TYR A 252 -10.90 11.48 -3.15
N ALA A 253 -10.38 11.75 -4.35
CA ALA A 253 -10.27 13.10 -4.91
C ALA A 253 -11.61 13.70 -5.39
N GLY A 254 -12.62 12.88 -5.65
CA GLY A 254 -13.91 13.34 -6.18
C GLY A 254 -15.06 13.09 -5.21
N PRO A 255 -16.27 13.59 -5.51
CA PRO A 255 -17.44 13.34 -4.67
C PRO A 255 -17.83 11.84 -4.64
N ASP A 256 -18.45 11.38 -3.55
CA ASP A 256 -19.03 10.02 -3.42
C ASP A 256 -20.32 9.88 -4.25
N GLU A 257 -20.23 10.11 -5.57
CA GLU A 257 -21.31 9.96 -6.54
C GLU A 257 -20.79 9.64 -7.94
N LEU A 258 -21.71 9.31 -8.86
CA LEU A 258 -21.36 9.02 -10.25
C LEU A 258 -20.77 10.26 -10.92
N GLY A 259 -19.55 10.12 -11.45
CA GLY A 259 -18.81 11.21 -12.08
C GLY A 259 -17.71 11.81 -11.21
N GLY A 260 -17.54 11.35 -9.96
CA GLY A 260 -16.47 11.78 -9.05
C GLY A 260 -15.10 11.13 -9.31
N GLY A 261 -14.74 10.93 -10.57
CA GLY A 261 -13.46 10.34 -10.97
C GLY A 261 -13.42 8.81 -10.87
N THR A 262 -13.89 8.22 -9.78
CA THR A 262 -13.93 6.76 -9.57
C THR A 262 -15.34 6.27 -9.23
N ARG A 263 -15.59 4.97 -9.43
CA ARG A 263 -16.88 4.34 -9.15
C ARG A 263 -17.11 4.12 -7.65
N PHE A 264 -16.07 3.77 -6.91
CA PHE A 264 -16.14 3.52 -5.48
C PHE A 264 -15.28 4.53 -4.75
N HIS A 265 -15.93 5.45 -4.06
CA HIS A 265 -15.21 6.33 -3.17
C HIS A 265 -14.62 5.52 -2.02
N GLY A 266 -13.34 5.76 -1.72
CA GLY A 266 -12.68 5.16 -0.57
C GLY A 266 -13.35 5.63 0.72
N ARG A 267 -13.54 4.69 1.66
CA ARG A 267 -14.22 4.95 2.94
C ARG A 267 -13.24 4.74 4.08
N GLY A 268 -13.23 5.63 5.06
CA GLY A 268 -12.44 5.47 6.29
C GLY A 268 -11.33 6.49 6.53
N CYS A 269 -11.27 7.58 5.75
CA CYS A 269 -10.32 8.68 5.98
C CYS A 269 -10.82 9.70 7.01
N HIS A 270 -9.88 10.46 7.55
CA HIS A 270 -10.16 11.79 8.11
C HIS A 270 -10.55 12.76 6.98
N ASP A 271 -11.01 13.96 7.30
CA ASP A 271 -11.64 14.92 6.36
C ASP A 271 -11.09 14.88 4.91
N HIS A 272 -11.95 14.52 3.96
CA HIS A 272 -11.60 14.33 2.54
C HIS A 272 -11.18 15.63 1.81
N GLY A 273 -11.22 16.78 2.48
CA GLY A 273 -10.68 18.05 1.99
C GLY A 273 -9.20 18.30 2.32
N GLU A 274 -8.54 17.44 3.09
CA GLU A 274 -7.20 17.70 3.66
C GLU A 274 -6.02 17.18 2.83
N PHE A 275 -6.22 16.87 1.55
CA PHE A 275 -5.07 16.52 0.68
C PHE A 275 -3.98 17.58 0.73
N HIS A 276 -2.73 17.13 0.60
CA HIS A 276 -1.54 17.96 0.53
C HIS A 276 -1.71 19.08 -0.51
N ARG A 277 -2.45 18.77 -1.59
CA ARG A 277 -3.06 19.79 -2.44
C ARG A 277 -4.37 19.31 -3.07
N HIS A 278 -5.42 20.10 -2.89
CA HIS A 278 -6.70 19.92 -3.58
C HIS A 278 -7.18 21.26 -4.15
N ASP A 279 -7.30 21.37 -5.48
CA ASP A 279 -7.64 22.66 -6.12
C ASP A 279 -9.16 22.97 -6.12
N GLY A 280 -9.98 22.12 -5.50
CA GLY A 280 -11.44 22.25 -5.45
C GLY A 280 -12.13 21.59 -6.66
N LEU A 281 -13.40 21.22 -6.48
CA LEU A 281 -14.18 20.50 -7.49
C LEU A 281 -14.95 21.45 -8.43
N GLU A 282 -14.90 22.76 -8.20
CA GLU A 282 -15.69 23.70 -9.00
C GLU A 282 -15.23 23.71 -10.46
N ASN A 283 -16.18 23.43 -11.37
CA ASN A 283 -16.01 23.40 -12.82
C ASN A 283 -15.13 22.26 -13.35
N VAL A 284 -14.91 21.20 -12.56
CA VAL A 284 -14.28 19.97 -13.02
C VAL A 284 -15.30 19.10 -13.75
N ASP A 285 -15.00 18.72 -15.00
CA ASP A 285 -15.79 17.74 -15.76
C ASP A 285 -14.95 16.63 -16.39
N GLU A 286 -13.62 16.69 -16.28
CA GLU A 286 -12.69 15.67 -16.76
C GLU A 286 -11.72 15.24 -15.66
N TRP A 287 -11.28 13.98 -15.72
CA TRP A 287 -10.37 13.37 -14.75
C TRP A 287 -9.22 12.68 -15.47
N THR A 288 -7.99 12.97 -15.05
CA THR A 288 -6.77 12.28 -15.48
C THR A 288 -6.03 11.72 -14.28
N TYR A 289 -5.31 10.62 -14.51
CA TYR A 289 -4.63 9.88 -13.45
C TYR A 289 -3.16 9.72 -13.82
N THR A 290 -2.29 10.30 -13.01
CA THR A 290 -0.84 10.12 -13.12
C THR A 290 -0.40 8.98 -12.21
N THR A 291 0.55 8.18 -12.69
CA THR A 291 1.24 7.16 -11.89
C THR A 291 2.37 7.74 -11.04
N GLU A 292 2.71 9.03 -11.23
CA GLU A 292 3.72 9.70 -10.41
C GLU A 292 3.16 9.98 -9.00
N PRO A 293 3.83 9.52 -7.93
CA PRO A 293 3.46 9.92 -6.58
C PRO A 293 3.67 11.41 -6.37
N SER A 294 2.85 12.03 -5.51
CA SER A 294 3.07 13.41 -5.09
C SER A 294 4.40 13.55 -4.33
N GLN A 295 4.94 14.77 -4.26
CA GLN A 295 6.15 15.04 -3.47
C GLN A 295 5.97 14.66 -2.00
N ALA A 296 4.78 14.87 -1.41
CA ALA A 296 4.47 14.48 -0.04
C ALA A 296 4.48 12.95 0.13
N THR A 297 3.95 12.19 -0.82
CA THR A 297 4.02 10.73 -0.80
C THR A 297 5.47 10.24 -0.90
N LEU A 298 6.28 10.82 -1.80
CA LEU A 298 7.70 10.47 -1.93
C LEU A 298 8.48 10.74 -0.63
N GLU A 299 8.26 11.90 -0.01
CA GLU A 299 8.88 12.27 1.27
C GLU A 299 8.47 11.33 2.40
N ALA A 300 7.17 11.02 2.51
CA ALA A 300 6.65 10.13 3.54
C ALA A 300 7.19 8.71 3.40
N VAL A 301 7.17 8.14 2.19
CA VAL A 301 7.74 6.80 1.96
C VAL A 301 9.24 6.78 2.30
N THR A 302 9.98 7.82 1.92
CA THR A 302 11.42 7.93 2.23
C THR A 302 11.66 7.97 3.75
N ARG A 303 10.89 8.76 4.51
CA ARG A 303 10.99 8.78 5.99
C ARG A 303 10.62 7.46 6.63
N TYR A 304 9.61 6.78 6.11
CA TYR A 304 9.23 5.46 6.60
C TYR A 304 10.38 4.46 6.43
N LEU A 305 11.00 4.46 5.25
CA LEU A 305 12.14 3.59 4.96
C LEU A 305 13.33 3.89 5.89
N GLU A 306 13.68 5.16 6.14
CA GLU A 306 14.74 5.53 7.09
C GLU A 306 14.54 5.00 8.51
N ARG A 307 13.28 4.78 8.92
CA ARG A 307 12.95 4.25 10.25
C ARG A 307 12.98 2.73 10.30
N THR A 308 12.89 2.06 9.15
CA THR A 308 12.60 0.62 9.06
C THR A 308 13.71 -0.21 8.42
N VAL A 309 14.68 0.41 7.74
CA VAL A 309 15.78 -0.29 7.03
C VAL A 309 17.11 -0.29 7.76
#